data_AF-A0A528D836-F1
#
_entry.id   AF-A0A528D836-F1
#
_cell.length_a   1.000
_cell.length_b   1.000
_cell.length_c   1.000
_cell.angle_alpha   90.00
_cell.angle_beta   90.00
_cell.angle_gamma   90.00
#
_symmetry.space_group_name_H-M   'P 1'
#
loop_
_entity.id
_entity.type
_entity.pdbx_description
1 polymer ?
#
loop_
_entity_poly.entity_id
_entity_poly.type
_entity_poly.pdbx_seq_one_letter_code
_entity_poly.pdbx_strand_id
1 'polypeptide(L)'
;MTDFRHRLPQLSGDIFLTDAGIETTLMFLEGFDLPYFAAFHLLRSEAGTEALRNYYRRHAAIAKENGTGFILESATWRASPDWG
;
A
#
# COMPACT_ATOMS: atom_id res chain seq x y z
N MET A 1 20.65 -17.92 2.88
CA MET A 1 20.01 -17.17 3.99
C MET A 1 18.51 -17.38 3.93
N THR A 2 17.96 -18.26 4.75
CA THR A 2 16.53 -18.64 4.77
C THR A 2 16.02 -18.76 6.19
N ASP A 3 16.49 -17.86 7.07
CA ASP A 3 16.21 -17.86 8.51
C ASP A 3 14.71 -17.59 8.82
N PHE A 4 14.00 -16.97 7.87
CA PHE A 4 12.60 -16.58 8.03
C PHE A 4 11.58 -17.62 7.55
N ARG A 5 12.00 -18.74 6.91
CA ARG A 5 11.03 -19.74 6.39
C ARG A 5 10.24 -20.44 7.49
N HIS A 6 10.80 -20.52 8.70
CA HIS A 6 10.17 -21.16 9.86
C HIS A 6 9.74 -20.15 10.93
N ARG A 7 9.93 -18.86 10.68
CA ARG A 7 9.64 -17.76 11.63
C ARG A 7 8.92 -16.62 10.89
N LEU A 8 7.84 -16.99 10.21
CA LEU A 8 7.04 -16.04 9.46
C LEU A 8 6.33 -15.06 10.41
N PRO A 9 6.40 -13.73 10.19
CA PRO A 9 5.82 -12.74 11.09
C PRO A 9 4.33 -12.96 11.39
N GLN A 10 3.54 -13.44 10.42
CA GLN A 10 2.12 -13.74 10.63
C GLN A 10 1.84 -14.94 11.56
N LEU A 11 2.86 -15.72 11.93
CA LEU A 11 2.74 -16.87 12.83
C LEU A 11 3.16 -16.56 14.27
N SER A 12 3.68 -15.36 14.56
CA SER A 12 4.17 -15.02 15.90
C SER A 12 3.06 -14.69 16.91
N GLY A 13 1.85 -14.36 16.42
CA GLY A 13 0.76 -13.84 17.25
C GLY A 13 0.86 -12.33 17.52
N ASP A 14 1.84 -11.64 16.93
CA ASP A 14 1.95 -10.19 17.02
C ASP A 14 0.82 -9.50 16.25
N ILE A 15 0.48 -8.28 16.68
CA ILE A 15 -0.51 -7.45 15.99
C ILE A 15 0.18 -6.66 14.86
N PHE A 16 -0.43 -6.72 13.68
CA PHE A 16 -0.03 -5.96 12.50
C PHE A 16 -1.15 -5.04 12.07
N LEU A 17 -0.83 -3.78 11.84
CA LEU A 17 -1.73 -2.82 11.21
C LEU A 17 -1.68 -3.02 9.70
N THR A 18 -2.83 -2.89 9.03
CA THR A 18 -2.91 -2.80 7.57
C THR A 18 -3.12 -1.36 7.12
N ASP A 19 -2.87 -1.09 5.85
CA ASP A 19 -3.33 0.16 5.24
C ASP A 19 -4.87 0.18 5.07
N ALA A 20 -5.36 1.29 4.53
CA ALA A 20 -6.77 1.55 4.29
C ALA A 20 -7.13 1.37 2.79
N GLY A 21 -8.20 2.01 2.32
CA GLY A 21 -8.51 2.05 0.89
C GLY A 21 -7.58 3.03 0.16
N ILE A 22 -6.63 2.50 -0.63
CA ILE A 22 -5.67 3.32 -1.37
C ILE A 22 -6.36 4.12 -2.47
N GLU A 23 -7.19 3.49 -3.30
CA GLU A 23 -7.90 4.17 -4.39
C GLU A 23 -8.89 5.21 -3.88
N THR A 24 -9.65 4.90 -2.82
CA THR A 24 -10.60 5.85 -2.24
C THR A 24 -9.89 7.08 -1.69
N THR A 25 -8.75 6.89 -1.00
CA THR A 25 -7.96 8.00 -0.46
C THR A 25 -7.40 8.87 -1.58
N LEU A 26 -6.72 8.25 -2.55
CA LEU A 26 -6.05 8.98 -3.62
C LEU A 26 -7.06 9.73 -4.52
N MET A 27 -8.21 9.12 -4.80
CA MET A 27 -9.22 9.74 -5.67
C MET A 27 -10.06 10.79 -4.95
N PHE A 28 -10.63 10.47 -3.78
CA PHE A 28 -11.60 11.36 -3.13
C PHE A 28 -10.96 12.38 -2.19
N LEU A 29 -9.82 12.09 -1.59
CA LEU A 29 -9.16 12.99 -0.64
C LEU A 29 -7.97 13.73 -1.25
N GLU A 30 -7.28 13.11 -2.21
CA GLU A 30 -6.06 13.68 -2.81
C GLU A 30 -6.24 14.11 -4.27
N GLY A 31 -7.41 13.87 -4.86
CA GLY A 31 -7.82 14.42 -6.15
C GLY A 31 -7.15 13.78 -7.38
N PHE A 32 -6.58 12.58 -7.24
CA PHE A 32 -6.04 11.84 -8.37
C PHE A 32 -7.16 11.25 -9.23
N ASP A 33 -7.03 11.37 -10.54
CA ASP A 33 -7.85 10.60 -11.47
C ASP A 33 -7.28 9.19 -11.60
N LEU A 34 -8.08 8.19 -11.28
CA LEU A 34 -7.71 6.78 -11.30
C LEU A 34 -8.59 6.05 -12.33
N PRO A 35 -8.11 5.88 -13.58
CA PRO A 35 -8.85 5.14 -14.59
C PRO A 35 -9.23 3.75 -14.06
N TYR A 36 -10.50 3.39 -14.23
CA TYR A 36 -11.07 2.12 -13.75
C TYR A 36 -10.88 1.85 -12.25
N PHE A 37 -10.66 2.92 -11.46
CA PHE A 37 -10.35 2.81 -10.04
C PHE A 37 -9.09 1.97 -9.81
N ALA A 38 -8.05 2.17 -10.63
CA ALA A 38 -6.82 1.38 -10.56
C ALA A 38 -5.60 2.28 -10.26
N ALA A 39 -5.03 2.13 -9.07
CA ALA A 39 -3.92 2.97 -8.60
C ALA A 39 -2.60 2.74 -9.34
N PHE A 40 -2.43 1.60 -10.02
CA PHE A 40 -1.19 1.28 -10.74
C PHE A 40 -0.86 2.32 -11.85
N HIS A 41 -1.87 3.02 -12.39
CA HIS A 41 -1.65 4.09 -13.38
C HIS A 41 -0.72 5.19 -12.87
N LEU A 42 -0.70 5.45 -11.55
CA LEU A 42 0.15 6.46 -10.93
C LEU A 42 1.65 6.14 -11.04
N LEU A 43 2.02 4.85 -11.21
CA LEU A 43 3.41 4.42 -11.39
C LEU A 43 4.04 4.93 -12.70
N ARG A 44 3.23 5.46 -13.63
CA ARG A 44 3.71 6.03 -14.91
C ARG A 44 4.36 7.41 -14.75
N SER A 45 4.28 8.02 -13.57
CA SER A 45 4.86 9.33 -13.30
C SER A 45 5.57 9.36 -11.95
N GLU A 46 6.55 10.26 -11.83
CA GLU A 46 7.23 10.50 -10.56
C GLU A 46 6.27 11.04 -9.50
N ALA A 47 5.42 12.00 -9.87
CA ALA A 47 4.42 12.57 -8.96
C ALA A 47 3.42 11.53 -8.43
N GLY A 48 2.92 10.64 -9.31
CA GLY A 48 2.02 9.56 -8.90
C GLY A 48 2.72 8.51 -8.02
N THR A 49 3.97 8.18 -8.34
CA THR A 49 4.79 7.31 -7.49
C THR A 49 5.02 7.93 -6.10
N GLU A 50 5.27 9.23 -6.04
CA GLU A 50 5.44 9.93 -4.77
C GLU A 50 4.13 10.01 -3.97
N ALA A 51 2.97 10.14 -4.63
CA ALA A 51 1.67 10.04 -3.97
C ALA A 51 1.46 8.67 -3.31
N LEU A 52 1.76 7.58 -4.02
CA LEU A 52 1.74 6.22 -3.47
C LEU A 52 2.69 6.10 -2.26
N ARG A 53 3.92 6.62 -2.36
CA ARG A 53 4.87 6.61 -1.23
C ARG A 53 4.32 7.37 -0.03
N ASN A 54 3.72 8.53 -0.24
CA ASN A 54 3.16 9.34 0.83
C ASN A 54 1.96 8.66 1.49
N TYR A 55 1.11 8.01 0.71
CA TYR A 55 0.03 7.16 1.22
C TYR A 55 0.55 6.08 2.17
N TYR A 56 1.55 5.30 1.75
CA TYR A 56 2.11 4.24 2.59
C TYR A 56 2.88 4.77 3.80
N ARG A 57 3.64 5.87 3.66
CA ARG A 57 4.36 6.50 4.76
C ARG A 57 3.42 6.94 5.88
N ARG A 58 2.23 7.44 5.54
CA ARG A 58 1.20 7.85 6.52
C ARG A 58 0.76 6.67 7.39
N HIS A 59 0.46 5.52 6.78
CA HIS A 59 0.05 4.32 7.51
C HIS A 59 1.21 3.68 8.29
N ALA A 60 2.41 3.65 7.72
CA ALA A 60 3.61 3.18 8.41
C ALA A 60 3.94 4.03 9.66
N ALA A 61 3.71 5.35 9.60
CA ALA A 61 3.87 6.22 10.77
C ALA A 61 2.87 5.86 11.88
N ILE A 62 1.60 5.62 11.53
CA ILE A 62 0.57 5.19 12.49
C ILE A 62 0.94 3.84 13.13
N ALA A 63 1.37 2.86 12.33
CA ALA A 63 1.80 1.56 12.85
C ALA A 63 2.97 1.70 13.84
N LYS A 64 3.95 2.56 13.51
CA LYS A 64 5.11 2.89 14.36
C LYS A 64 4.69 3.56 15.67
N GLU A 65 3.78 4.53 15.62
CA GLU A 65 3.27 5.23 16.80
C GLU A 65 2.55 4.27 17.77
N ASN A 66 1.91 3.23 17.24
CA ASN A 66 1.22 2.20 18.03
C ASN A 66 2.10 0.99 18.39
N GLY A 67 3.37 0.97 18.00
CA GLY A 67 4.29 -0.13 18.30
C GLY A 67 3.90 -1.46 17.65
N THR A 68 3.23 -1.42 16.49
CA THR A 68 2.77 -2.60 15.75
C THR A 68 3.62 -2.85 14.51
N GLY A 69 3.57 -4.07 13.98
CA GLY A 69 4.05 -4.34 12.62
C GLY A 69 3.13 -3.70 11.59
N PHE A 70 3.58 -3.59 10.34
CA PHE A 70 2.79 -3.02 9.25
C PHE A 70 2.79 -3.95 8.04
N ILE A 71 1.60 -4.26 7.53
CA ILE A 71 1.38 -4.99 6.27
C ILE A 71 0.70 -4.03 5.31
N LEU A 72 1.36 -3.73 4.19
CA LEU A 72 0.78 -2.92 3.13
C LEU A 72 0.29 -3.79 1.98
N GLU A 73 -0.73 -3.33 1.28
CA GLU A 73 -1.18 -3.90 0.02
C GLU A 73 -0.51 -3.18 -1.15
N SER A 74 -0.18 -3.91 -2.22
CA SER A 74 0.44 -3.32 -3.40
C SER A 74 -0.62 -2.72 -4.31
N ALA A 75 -0.39 -1.54 -4.90
CA ALA A 75 -1.27 -0.89 -5.88
C ALA A 75 -1.44 -1.68 -7.20
N THR A 76 -1.98 -2.90 -7.12
CA THR A 76 -2.00 -3.93 -8.16
C THR A 76 -3.41 -4.39 -8.50
N TRP A 77 -4.42 -3.80 -7.85
CA TRP A 77 -5.80 -3.95 -8.27
C TRP A 77 -5.92 -3.61 -9.77
N ARG A 78 -6.37 -4.61 -10.55
CA ARG A 78 -6.47 -4.57 -12.03
C ARG A 78 -5.15 -4.33 -12.79
N ALA A 79 -3.99 -4.49 -12.17
CA ALA A 79 -2.71 -4.41 -12.88
C ALA A 79 -2.54 -5.64 -13.81
N SER A 80 -3.07 -5.55 -15.03
CA SER A 80 -2.88 -6.50 -16.11
C SER A 80 -2.91 -5.79 -17.47
N PRO A 81 -2.40 -6.43 -18.55
CA PRO A 81 -2.40 -5.82 -19.88
C PRO A 81 -3.77 -5.37 -20.40
N ASP A 82 -4.86 -5.95 -19.90
CA ASP A 82 -6.24 -5.60 -20.32
C ASP A 82 -6.68 -4.21 -19.80
N TRP A 83 -6.00 -3.67 -18.78
CA TRP A 83 -6.39 -2.44 -18.09
C TRP A 83 -5.39 -1.30 -18.25
N GLY A 84 -4.25 -1.53 -18.91
CA GLY A 84 -3.34 -0.45 -19.35
C GLY A 84 -1.87 -0.69 -19.12
#